data_AF-A0A6B2FU54-F1
#
_entry.id   AF-A0A6B2FU54-F1
#
_cell.length_a   1.000
_cell.length_b   1.000
_cell.length_c   1.000
_cell.angle_alpha   90.00
_cell.angle_beta   90.00
_cell.angle_gamma   90.00
#
_symmetry.space_group_name_H-M   'P 1'
#
loop_
_entity.id
_entity.type
_entity.pdbx_description
1 polymer ?
#
loop_
_entity_poly.entity_id
_entity_poly.type
_entity_poly.pdbx_seq_one_letter_code
_entity_poly.pdbx_strand_id
1 'polypeptide(L)' 'MIRVTQTIPELLANRSQGELARQLGVNRATVKKYAEDRTGANHIVINGRLMVAGRRERNHEA' A
#
# COMPACT_ATOMS: atom_id res chain seq x y z
N MET A 1 -19.31 9.87 -7.71
CA MET A 1 -18.71 8.79 -6.90
C MET A 1 -17.36 9.28 -6.39
N ILE A 2 -17.23 9.58 -5.10
CA ILE A 2 -15.97 10.04 -4.51
C ILE A 2 -15.07 8.81 -4.30
N ARG A 3 -13.86 8.82 -4.85
CA ARG A 3 -12.85 7.78 -4.58
C ARG A 3 -12.13 8.17 -3.30
N VAL A 4 -12.23 7.34 -2.26
CA VAL A 4 -11.45 7.53 -1.04
C VAL A 4 -10.03 7.02 -1.30
N THR A 5 -9.07 7.94 -1.29
CA THR A 5 -7.64 7.63 -1.36
C THR A 5 -7.04 7.74 0.04
N GLN A 6 -6.38 6.68 0.50
CA GLN A 6 -5.72 6.65 1.81
C GLN A 6 -4.36 5.99 1.69
N THR A 7 -3.45 6.30 2.62
CA THR A 7 -2.16 5.61 2.76
C THR A 7 -2.26 4.47 3.78
N ILE A 8 -1.32 3.52 3.74
CA ILE A 8 -1.20 2.44 4.74
C ILE A 8 -1.00 3.00 6.15
N PRO A 9 -0.16 4.03 6.40
CA PRO A 9 -0.04 4.63 7.72
C PRO A 9 -1.37 5.20 8.25
N GLU A 10 -2.16 5.87 7.41
CA GLU A 10 -3.49 6.37 7.80
C GLU A 10 -4.43 5.23 8.19
N LEU A 11 -4.42 4.14 7.43
CA LEU A 11 -5.24 2.96 7.70
C LEU A 11 -4.77 2.16 8.92
N LEU A 12 -3.49 2.26 9.29
CA LEU A 12 -2.89 1.61 10.45
C LEU A 12 -3.15 2.34 11.76
N ALA A 13 -3.49 3.63 11.74
CA ALA A 13 -3.61 4.46 12.94
C ALA A 13 -4.47 3.82 14.05
N ASN A 14 -5.52 3.07 13.66
CA ASN A 14 -6.44 2.40 14.57
C ASN A 14 -6.50 0.87 14.39
N ARG A 15 -5.50 0.26 13.73
CA ARG A 15 -5.57 -1.15 13.30
C ARG A 15 -4.24 -1.86 13.37
N SER A 16 -4.28 -3.17 13.58
CA SER A 16 -3.08 -4.00 13.44
C SER A 16 -2.71 -4.21 11.96
N GLN A 17 -1.42 -4.50 11.71
CA GLN A 17 -0.94 -4.84 10.37
C GLN A 17 -1.63 -6.09 9.78
N GLY A 18 -2.00 -7.06 10.62
CA GLY A 18 -2.66 -8.29 10.19
C GLY A 18 -4.09 -8.05 9.72
N GLU A 19 -4.85 -7.22 10.44
CA GLU A 19 -6.20 -6.83 10.05
C GLU A 19 -6.20 -6.06 8.74
N LEU A 20 -5.28 -5.09 8.59
CA LEU A 20 -5.15 -4.32 7.36
C LEU A 20 -4.74 -5.20 6.18
N ALA A 21 -3.81 -6.14 6.39
CA ALA A 21 -3.40 -7.11 5.38
C ALA A 21 -4.57 -7.97 4.89
N ARG A 22 -5.40 -8.47 5.82
CA ARG A 22 -6.62 -9.23 5.49
C ARG A 22 -7.63 -8.39 4.73
N GLN A 23 -7.84 -7.13 5.14
CA GLN A 23 -8.77 -6.22 4.45
C GLN A 23 -8.32 -5.90 3.03
N LEU A 24 -7.02 -5.65 2.82
CA LEU A 24 -6.47 -5.30 1.51
C LEU A 24 -6.20 -6.54 0.63
N GLY A 25 -6.29 -7.76 1.18
CA GLY A 25 -5.96 -9.00 0.47
C GLY A 25 -4.48 -9.15 0.15
N VAL A 26 -3.59 -8.63 0.98
CA VAL A 26 -2.13 -8.63 0.76
C VAL A 26 -1.39 -9.32 1.91
N ASN A 27 -0.11 -9.65 1.69
CA ASN A 27 0.73 -10.16 2.77
C ASN A 27 0.99 -9.06 3.82
N ARG A 28 1.05 -9.42 5.11
CA ARG A 28 1.45 -8.51 6.20
C ARG A 28 2.80 -7.84 5.94
N ALA A 29 3.75 -8.53 5.31
CA ALA A 29 5.04 -7.98 4.93
C ALA A 29 4.90 -6.79 3.96
N THR A 30 3.90 -6.82 3.07
CA THR A 30 3.57 -5.69 2.18
C THR A 30 3.09 -4.50 2.98
N VAL A 31 2.20 -4.71 3.96
CA VAL A 31 1.77 -3.64 4.87
C VAL A 31 2.97 -3.07 5.64
N LYS A 32 3.84 -3.92 6.18
CA LYS A 32 5.06 -3.51 6.89
C LYS A 32 5.98 -2.66 6.00
N LYS A 33 6.16 -3.04 4.73
CA LYS A 33 7.02 -2.31 3.77
C LYS A 33 6.60 -0.85 3.59
N TYR A 34 5.30 -0.57 3.65
CA TYR A 34 4.75 0.76 3.40
C TYR A 34 4.22 1.45 4.68
N ALA A 35 4.45 0.86 5.85
CA ALA A 35 3.96 1.37 7.14
C ALA A 35 4.55 2.74 7.53
N GLU A 36 5.65 3.15 6.88
CA GLU A 36 6.31 4.43 7.09
C GLU A 36 6.14 5.41 5.91
N ASP A 37 5.49 4.98 4.82
CA ASP A 37 5.29 5.79 3.62
C ASP A 37 4.09 6.75 3.79
N ARG A 38 4.25 7.73 4.69
CA ARG A 38 3.20 8.68 5.08
C ARG A 38 2.78 9.64 3.97
N THR A 39 3.65 9.85 2.99
CA THR A 39 3.37 10.74 1.85
C THR A 39 2.71 10.00 0.69
N GLY A 40 2.59 8.68 0.76
CA GLY A 40 2.08 7.86 -0.34
C GLY A 40 2.98 7.90 -1.58
N ALA A 41 4.29 8.12 -1.39
CA ALA A 41 5.24 8.27 -2.49
C ALA A 41 5.41 6.98 -3.30
N ASN A 42 5.23 5.82 -2.66
CA ASN A 42 5.42 4.51 -3.26
C ASN A 42 4.15 3.64 -3.26
N HIS A 43 3.07 4.10 -2.63
CA HIS A 43 1.80 3.38 -2.60
C HIS A 43 0.59 4.27 -2.32
N ILE A 44 -0.59 3.78 -2.69
CA ILE A 44 -1.87 4.40 -2.35
C ILE A 44 -2.95 3.32 -2.28
N VAL A 45 -3.89 3.45 -1.35
CA VAL A 45 -5.06 2.57 -1.25
C VAL A 45 -6.25 3.29 -1.88
N ILE A 46 -6.82 2.68 -2.92
CA ILE A 46 -7.97 3.21 -3.65
C ILE A 46 -9.11 2.19 -3.55
N ASN A 47 -10.24 2.59 -2.96
CA ASN A 47 -11.40 1.70 -2.80
C ASN A 47 -11.04 0.34 -2.16
N GLY A 48 -10.14 0.34 -1.17
CA GLY A 48 -9.70 -0.88 -0.48
C GLY A 48 -8.69 -1.74 -1.23
N ARG A 49 -8.16 -1.27 -2.38
CA ARG A 49 -7.10 -1.96 -3.12
C ARG A 49 -5.79 -1.20 -3.01
N LEU A 50 -4.71 -1.92 -2.69
CA LEU A 50 -3.36 -1.37 -2.65
C LEU A 50 -2.81 -1.23 -4.08
N MET A 51 -2.49 0.01 -4.46
CA MET A 51 -1.71 0.33 -5.65
C MET A 51 -0.29 0.67 -5.21
N VAL A 52 0.71 0.19 -5.93
CA VAL A 52 2.13 0.45 -5.64
C VAL A 52 2.82 1.05 -6.85
N ALA A 53 3.79 1.93 -6.61
CA ALA A 53 4.67 2.41 -7.67
C ALA A 53 5.44 1.20 -8.23
N GLY A 54 5.25 0.92 -9.53
CA GLY A 54 6.02 -0.09 -10.23
C GLY A 54 7.48 0.31 -10.30
N ARG A 55 8.39 -0.66 -10.11
CA ARG A 55 9.81 -0.45 -10.42
C ARG A 55 9.91 -0.24 -11.94
N ARG A 56 10.52 0.85 -12.40
CA ARG A 56 10.90 1.01 -13.82
C ARG A 56 11.64 -0.25 -14.28
N GLU A 57 11.30 -0.72 -15.47
CA GLU A 57 11.90 -1.87 -16.15
C GLU A 57 13.40 -1.95 -15.87
N ARG A 58 13.86 -3.10 -15.39
CA ARG A 58 15.29 -3.42 -15.52
C ARG A 58 15.48 -3.64 -17.02
N ASN A 59 16.10 -2.68 -17.71
CA ASN A 59 16.65 -2.92 -19.04
C ASN A 59 17.54 -4.16 -18.94
N HIS A 60 17.02 -5.30 -19.40
CA HIS A 60 17.82 -6.47 -19.65
C HIS A 60 18.42 -6.22 -21.04
N GLU A 61 19.56 -5.52 -21.06
CA GLU A 61 20.42 -5.57 -22.24
C GLU A 61 20.97 -7.00 -22.28
N ALA A 62 20.45 -7.76 -23.25
CA ALA A 62 20.93 -9.08 -23.62
C ALA A 62 22.04 -8.95 -24.67
#